data_AF-A0A2E2WC37-F1
#
_entry.id   AF-A0A2E2WC37-F1
#
_cell.length_a   1.000
_cell.length_b   1.000
_cell.length_c   1.000
_cell.angle_alpha   90.00
_cell.angle_beta   90.00
_cell.angle_gamma   90.00
#
_symmetry.space_group_name_H-M   'P 1'
#
loop_
_entity.id
_entity.type
_entity.pdbx_description
1 polymer ?
#
loop_
_entity_poly.entity_id
_entity_poly.type
_entity_poly.pdbx_seq_one_letter_code
_entity_poly.pdbx_strand_id
1 'polypeptide(L)'
;MLAKFGETSTKLFEKYMPNAFVFAMLLTIITGLIAFVWLGAKPMEIVTGWYDGFYSLLEFGMQIVLIIITGFAIALSPLVNKGIDKLTNYVKTPRQVYVIVVLVGTLLSLISFGWIVITCVLARELAIRIKGVNYPFLVA
;
A
#
# COMPACT_ATOMS: atom_id res chain seq x y z
N MET A 1 -25.65 -14.74 -0.87
CA MET A 1 -24.88 -15.77 -0.14
C MET A 1 -23.39 -15.44 -0.07
N LEU A 2 -22.70 -15.21 -1.19
CA LEU A 2 -21.27 -14.85 -1.21
C LEU A 2 -20.92 -13.60 -0.38
N ALA A 3 -21.71 -12.52 -0.48
CA ALA A 3 -21.46 -11.31 0.30
C ALA A 3 -21.53 -11.54 1.82
N LYS A 4 -22.54 -12.26 2.31
CA LYS A 4 -22.66 -12.61 3.74
C LYS A 4 -21.52 -13.51 4.22
N PHE A 5 -21.07 -14.44 3.38
CA PHE A 5 -19.94 -15.30 3.69
C PHE A 5 -18.62 -14.51 3.77
N GLY A 6 -18.37 -13.62 2.82
CA GLY A 6 -17.23 -12.71 2.85
C GLY A 6 -17.24 -11.84 4.10
N GLU A 7 -18.38 -11.22 4.41
CA GLU A 7 -18.52 -10.36 5.59
C GLU A 7 -18.29 -11.11 6.92
N THR A 8 -18.78 -12.34 7.03
CA THR A 8 -18.53 -13.19 8.22
C THR A 8 -17.06 -13.56 8.34
N SER A 9 -16.42 -13.91 7.21
CA SER A 9 -14.99 -14.27 7.17
C SER A 9 -14.10 -13.08 7.52
N THR A 10 -14.39 -11.90 6.97
CA THR A 10 -13.68 -10.65 7.29
C THR A 10 -13.80 -10.32 8.77
N LYS A 11 -15.02 -10.36 9.34
CA LYS A 11 -15.22 -10.09 10.79
C LYS A 11 -14.46 -11.06 11.68
N LEU A 12 -14.39 -12.33 11.29
CA LEU A 12 -13.62 -13.33 12.03
C LEU A 12 -12.12 -13.02 11.93
N PHE A 13 -11.63 -12.76 10.73
CA PHE A 13 -10.22 -12.45 10.48
C PHE A 13 -9.78 -11.17 11.20
N GLU A 14 -10.51 -10.06 11.08
CA GLU A 14 -10.22 -8.79 11.76
C GLU A 14 -10.19 -8.96 13.29
N LYS A 15 -11.06 -9.82 13.84
CA LYS A 15 -11.11 -10.08 15.28
C LYS A 15 -9.90 -10.86 15.80
N TYR A 16 -9.39 -11.81 15.01
CA TYR A 16 -8.32 -12.71 15.45
C TYR A 16 -6.94 -12.36 14.92
N MET A 17 -6.84 -11.58 13.84
CA MET A 17 -5.56 -11.22 13.22
C MET A 17 -4.74 -10.38 14.22
N PRO A 18 -3.62 -10.91 14.72
CA PRO A 18 -2.69 -10.14 15.53
C PRO A 18 -2.08 -8.99 14.73
N ASN A 19 -1.62 -7.97 15.44
CA ASN A 19 -0.82 -6.91 14.82
C ASN A 19 0.42 -7.51 14.16
N ALA A 20 0.80 -7.01 12.98
CA ALA A 20 2.00 -7.42 12.24
C ALA A 20 3.28 -7.43 13.12
N PHE A 21 3.39 -6.51 14.08
CA PHE A 21 4.49 -6.47 15.03
C PHE A 21 4.57 -7.72 15.92
N VAL A 22 3.43 -8.28 16.33
CA VAL A 22 3.39 -9.53 17.12
C VAL A 22 3.96 -10.68 16.31
N PHE A 23 3.60 -10.78 15.03
CA PHE A 23 4.19 -11.79 14.14
C PHE A 23 5.69 -11.60 13.97
N ALA A 24 6.18 -10.37 13.78
CA ALA A 24 7.60 -10.09 13.68
C ALA A 24 8.38 -10.52 14.94
N MET A 25 7.83 -10.25 16.13
CA MET A 25 8.41 -10.67 17.40
C MET A 25 8.44 -12.20 17.54
N LEU A 26 7.33 -12.87 17.25
CA LEU A 26 7.24 -14.34 17.29
C LEU A 26 8.24 -14.98 16.32
N LEU A 27 8.29 -14.50 15.08
CA LEU A 27 9.23 -14.99 14.07
C LEU A 27 10.68 -14.75 14.47
N THR A 28 10.99 -13.61 15.10
CA THR A 28 12.33 -13.33 15.63
C THR A 28 12.74 -14.39 16.66
N ILE A 29 11.88 -14.68 17.63
CA ILE A 29 12.15 -15.68 18.67
C ILE A 29 12.28 -17.07 18.05
N ILE A 30 11.33 -17.47 17.20
CA ILE A 30 11.32 -18.79 16.54
C ILE A 30 12.59 -18.98 15.70
N THR A 31 12.94 -17.99 14.89
CA THR A 31 14.14 -18.05 14.03
C THR A 31 15.41 -18.11 14.87
N GLY A 32 15.50 -17.33 15.95
CA GLY A 32 16.62 -17.39 16.88
C GLY A 32 16.76 -18.75 17.56
N LEU A 33 15.65 -19.36 18.01
CA LEU A 33 15.64 -20.69 18.60
C LEU A 33 16.06 -21.77 17.60
N ILE A 34 15.57 -21.70 16.37
CA ILE A 34 15.97 -22.62 15.30
C ILE A 34 17.47 -22.49 15.00
N ALA A 35 17.99 -21.26 14.91
CA ALA A 35 19.41 -21.02 14.70
C ALA A 35 20.28 -21.58 15.84
N PHE A 36 19.84 -21.41 17.09
CA PHE A 36 20.58 -21.92 18.25
C PHE A 36 20.55 -23.45 18.33
N VAL A 37 19.35 -24.06 18.25
CA VAL A 37 19.16 -25.50 18.51
C VAL A 37 19.55 -26.35 17.31
N TRP A 38 19.17 -25.94 16.10
CA TRP A 38 19.27 -26.79 14.91
C TRP A 38 20.52 -26.51 14.07
N LEU A 39 21.00 -25.26 14.07
CA LEU A 39 22.18 -24.84 13.30
C LEU A 39 23.44 -24.71 14.18
N GLY A 40 23.31 -24.82 15.50
CA GLY A 40 24.42 -24.72 16.45
C GLY A 40 25.06 -23.32 16.50
N ALA A 41 24.34 -22.28 16.06
CA ALA A 41 24.85 -20.91 16.06
C ALA A 41 25.08 -20.42 17.49
N LYS A 42 26.17 -19.69 17.72
CA LYS A 42 26.46 -19.13 19.04
C LYS A 42 25.47 -18.00 19.37
N PRO A 43 25.11 -17.78 20.65
CA PRO A 43 24.20 -16.70 21.02
C PRO A 43 24.62 -15.33 20.48
N MET A 44 25.93 -15.05 20.47
CA MET A 44 26.46 -13.80 19.93
C MET A 44 26.22 -13.67 18.42
N GLU A 45 26.39 -14.75 17.65
CA GLU A 45 26.18 -14.76 16.19
C GLU A 45 24.73 -14.45 15.83
N ILE A 46 23.78 -14.99 16.60
CA ILE A 46 22.35 -14.74 16.45
C ILE A 46 22.03 -13.26 16.73
N VAL A 47 22.58 -12.68 17.80
CA VAL A 47 22.38 -11.27 18.14
C VAL A 47 22.96 -10.34 17.07
N THR A 48 24.17 -10.61 16.58
CA THR A 48 24.77 -9.83 15.48
C THR A 48 23.95 -9.94 14.20
N GLY A 49 23.51 -11.15 13.82
CA GLY A 49 22.70 -11.33 12.61
C GLY A 49 21.35 -10.60 12.69
N TRP A 50 20.71 -10.60 13.85
CA TRP A 50 19.49 -9.83 14.07
C TRP A 50 19.74 -8.32 14.00
N TYR A 51 20.83 -7.85 14.62
CA TYR A 51 21.22 -6.43 14.62
C TYR A 51 21.54 -5.93 13.20
N ASP A 52 22.29 -6.70 12.41
CA ASP A 52 22.61 -6.35 11.03
C ASP A 52 21.33 -6.26 10.17
N GLY A 53 20.41 -7.21 10.36
CA GLY A 53 19.09 -7.19 9.73
C GLY A 53 18.27 -5.96 10.09
N PHE A 54 18.32 -5.50 11.35
CA PHE A 54 17.62 -4.29 11.79
C PHE A 54 18.07 -3.05 11.00
N TYR A 55 19.36 -2.89 10.72
CA TYR A 55 19.84 -1.74 9.94
C TYR A 55 19.42 -1.80 8.47
N SER A 56 19.29 -2.99 7.87
CA SER A 56 18.72 -3.13 6.54
C SER A 56 17.26 -2.65 6.46
N LEU A 57 16.49 -2.86 7.54
CA LEU A 57 15.12 -2.35 7.66
C LEU A 57 15.07 -0.82 7.79
N LEU A 58 16.08 -0.20 8.42
CA LEU A 58 16.17 1.26 8.50
C LEU A 58 16.39 1.88 7.12
N GLU A 59 17.30 1.33 6.33
CA GLU A 59 17.54 1.78 4.95
C GLU A 59 16.28 1.61 4.09
N PHE A 60 15.66 0.42 4.15
CA PHE A 60 14.40 0.16 3.47
C PHE A 60 13.29 1.12 3.92
N GLY A 61 13.16 1.37 5.23
CA GLY A 61 12.20 2.31 5.78
C GLY A 61 12.40 3.73 5.25
N MET A 62 13.64 4.21 5.17
CA MET A 62 13.97 5.50 4.58
C MET A 62 13.57 5.57 3.10
N GLN A 63 13.85 4.51 2.33
CA GLN A 63 13.45 4.43 0.92
C GLN A 63 11.92 4.52 0.77
N ILE A 64 11.16 3.77 1.56
CA ILE A 64 9.70 3.81 1.54
C ILE A 64 9.16 5.20 1.92
N VAL A 65 9.74 5.84 2.94
CA VAL A 65 9.37 7.20 3.35
C VAL A 65 9.58 8.19 2.20
N LEU A 66 10.75 8.15 1.54
CA LEU A 66 11.03 9.01 0.39
C LEU A 66 10.07 8.73 -0.77
N ILE A 67 9.79 7.47 -1.08
CA ILE A 67 8.84 7.07 -2.13
C ILE A 67 7.45 7.65 -1.86
N ILE A 68 6.95 7.55 -0.63
CA ILE A 68 5.62 8.05 -0.25
C ILE A 68 5.59 9.59 -0.26
N ILE A 69 6.58 10.24 0.37
CA ILE A 69 6.61 11.71 0.46
C ILE A 69 6.75 12.33 -0.92
N THR A 70 7.62 11.80 -1.78
CA THR A 70 7.78 12.30 -3.15
C THR A 70 6.53 12.04 -3.99
N GLY A 71 5.93 10.86 -3.89
CA GLY A 71 4.66 10.56 -4.54
C GLY A 71 3.55 11.54 -4.13
N PHE A 72 3.46 11.85 -2.84
CA PHE A 72 2.50 12.82 -2.30
C PHE A 72 2.80 14.26 -2.75
N ALA A 73 4.07 14.67 -2.73
CA ALA A 73 4.49 15.99 -3.21
C ALA A 73 4.17 16.19 -4.70
N ILE A 74 4.40 15.17 -5.54
CA ILE A 74 4.02 15.19 -6.96
C ILE A 74 2.49 15.26 -7.09
N ALA A 75 1.76 14.44 -6.35
CA ALA A 75 0.29 14.40 -6.39
C ALA A 75 -0.36 15.74 -6.05
N LEU A 76 0.22 16.50 -5.11
CA LEU A 76 -0.26 17.82 -4.72
C LEU A 76 0.27 18.96 -5.61
N SER A 77 1.17 18.67 -6.54
CA SER A 77 1.77 19.70 -7.38
C SER A 77 0.72 20.38 -8.29
N PRO A 78 0.90 21.68 -8.61
CA PRO A 78 0.04 22.38 -9.56
C PRO A 78 -0.01 21.72 -10.94
N LEU A 79 1.06 21.01 -11.33
CA LEU A 79 1.16 20.31 -12.61
C LEU A 79 0.15 19.15 -12.67
N VAL A 80 0.10 18.33 -11.63
CA VAL A 80 -0.84 17.20 -11.54
C VAL A 80 -2.27 17.70 -11.50
N ASN A 81 -2.59 18.69 -10.66
CA ASN A 81 -3.93 19.26 -10.59
C ASN A 81 -4.41 19.80 -11.95
N LYS A 82 -3.57 20.57 -12.66
CA LYS A 82 -3.88 21.04 -14.02
C LYS A 82 -4.11 19.89 -15.01
N GLY A 83 -3.33 18.82 -14.90
CA GLY A 83 -3.49 17.61 -15.72
C GLY A 83 -4.83 16.93 -15.47
N ILE A 84 -5.21 16.77 -14.19
CA ILE A 84 -6.50 16.22 -13.78
C ILE A 84 -7.65 17.10 -14.29
N ASP A 85 -7.58 18.41 -14.11
CA ASP A 85 -8.61 19.34 -14.59
C ASP A 85 -8.78 19.23 -16.11
N LYS A 86 -7.69 19.19 -16.87
CA LYS A 86 -7.75 19.01 -18.32
C LYS A 86 -8.39 17.68 -18.71
N LEU A 87 -8.09 16.60 -17.97
CA LEU A 87 -8.67 15.28 -18.21
C LEU A 87 -10.19 15.29 -17.97
N THR A 88 -10.68 16.00 -16.96
CA THR A 88 -12.12 16.11 -16.65
C THR A 88 -12.95 16.78 -17.75
N ASN A 89 -12.30 17.50 -18.67
CA ASN A 89 -12.97 18.03 -19.85
C ASN A 89 -13.40 16.93 -20.83
N TYR A 90 -12.72 15.79 -20.84
CA TYR A 90 -12.99 14.66 -21.73
C TYR A 90 -13.77 13.53 -21.04
N VAL A 91 -13.58 13.35 -19.72
CA VAL A 91 -14.29 12.34 -18.94
C VAL A 91 -15.66 12.85 -18.53
N LYS A 92 -16.74 12.23 -19.03
CA LYS A 92 -18.13 12.68 -18.77
C LYS A 92 -19.03 11.61 -18.18
N THR A 93 -18.63 10.34 -18.25
CA THR A 93 -19.46 9.21 -17.81
C THR A 93 -18.80 8.41 -16.69
N PRO A 94 -19.58 7.80 -15.76
CA PRO A 94 -19.02 6.97 -14.69
C PRO A 94 -18.14 5.82 -15.21
N ARG A 95 -18.52 5.18 -16.32
CA ARG A 95 -17.72 4.10 -16.94
C ARG A 95 -16.32 4.58 -17.35
N GLN A 96 -16.22 5.77 -17.93
CA GLN A 96 -14.91 6.34 -18.30
C GLN A 96 -14.04 6.63 -17.06
N VAL A 97 -14.65 7.04 -15.94
CA VAL A 97 -13.92 7.26 -14.68
C VAL A 97 -13.23 5.98 -14.23
N TYR A 98 -13.96 4.86 -14.16
CA TYR A 98 -13.38 3.57 -13.76
C TYR A 98 -12.21 3.16 -14.67
N VAL A 99 -12.41 3.23 -15.99
CA VAL A 99 -11.38 2.85 -16.97
C VAL A 99 -10.13 3.72 -16.82
N ILE A 100 -10.29 5.03 -16.71
CA ILE A 100 -9.17 5.98 -16.63
C ILE A 100 -8.41 5.84 -15.32
N VAL A 101 -9.12 5.71 -14.19
CA VAL A 101 -8.48 5.53 -12.88
C VAL A 101 -7.67 4.24 -12.85
N VAL A 102 -8.21 3.14 -13.38
CA VAL A 102 -7.48 1.87 -13.45
C VAL A 102 -6.27 1.96 -14.39
N LEU A 103 -6.42 2.55 -15.57
CA LEU A 103 -5.32 2.69 -16.53
C LEU A 103 -4.20 3.57 -15.97
N VAL A 104 -4.54 4.77 -15.48
CA VAL A 104 -3.55 5.68 -14.89
C VAL A 104 -2.92 5.07 -13.65
N GLY A 105 -3.73 4.43 -12.80
CA GLY A 105 -3.26 3.68 -11.63
C GLY A 105 -2.22 2.63 -11.96
N THR A 106 -2.51 1.81 -12.97
CA THR A 106 -1.60 0.76 -13.43
C THR A 106 -0.32 1.38 -13.99
N LEU A 107 -0.43 2.37 -14.89
CA LEU A 107 0.73 3.02 -15.50
C LEU A 107 1.65 3.70 -14.48
N LEU A 108 1.08 4.42 -13.51
CA LEU A 108 1.87 5.10 -12.48
C LEU A 108 2.50 4.10 -11.50
N SER A 109 1.78 3.03 -11.14
CA SER A 109 2.30 1.98 -10.25
C SER A 109 3.44 1.17 -10.89
N LEU A 110 3.46 1.05 -12.22
CA LEU A 110 4.58 0.44 -12.95
C LEU A 110 5.88 1.26 -12.86
N ILE A 111 5.77 2.57 -12.70
CA ILE A 111 6.93 3.46 -12.56
C ILE A 111 7.43 3.44 -11.12
N SER A 112 6.52 3.67 -10.17
CA SER A 112 6.84 3.63 -8.75
C SER A 112 5.59 3.35 -7.93
N PHE A 113 5.75 2.51 -6.91
CA PHE A 113 4.70 2.24 -5.93
C PHE A 113 4.14 3.52 -5.30
N GLY A 114 4.98 4.51 -4.99
CA GLY A 114 4.55 5.77 -4.34
C GLY A 114 3.67 6.65 -5.22
N TRP A 115 3.69 6.47 -6.54
CA TRP A 115 2.92 7.29 -7.46
C TRP A 115 1.44 6.89 -7.50
N ILE A 116 1.06 5.79 -6.85
CA ILE A 116 -0.34 5.40 -6.66
C ILE A 116 -1.16 6.50 -5.98
N VAL A 117 -0.52 7.33 -5.14
CA VAL A 117 -1.14 8.47 -4.46
C VAL A 117 -1.75 9.46 -5.48
N ILE A 118 -1.10 9.68 -6.62
CA ILE A 118 -1.60 10.54 -7.70
C ILE A 118 -2.92 9.98 -8.25
N THR A 119 -3.01 8.66 -8.38
CA THR A 119 -4.22 7.96 -8.83
C THR A 119 -5.36 8.11 -7.84
N CYS A 120 -5.06 8.04 -6.53
CA CYS A 120 -6.06 8.30 -5.49
C CYS A 120 -6.61 9.73 -5.57
N VAL A 121 -5.74 10.72 -5.81
CA VAL A 121 -6.16 12.11 -6.03
C VAL A 121 -7.03 12.23 -7.28
N LEU A 122 -6.60 11.63 -8.41
CA LEU A 122 -7.38 11.60 -9.64
C LEU A 122 -8.77 10.97 -9.43
N ALA A 123 -8.84 9.83 -8.76
CA ALA A 123 -10.09 9.11 -8.47
C ALA A 123 -11.05 9.98 -7.65
N ARG A 124 -10.55 10.64 -6.60
CA ARG A 124 -11.33 11.57 -5.77
C ARG A 124 -11.86 12.74 -6.59
N GLU A 125 -11.00 13.39 -7.36
CA GLU A 125 -11.34 14.56 -8.16
C GLU A 125 -12.39 14.24 -9.25
N LEU A 126 -12.28 13.08 -9.91
CA LEU A 126 -13.26 12.64 -10.90
C LEU A 126 -14.61 12.26 -10.26
N ALA A 127 -14.58 11.55 -9.12
CA ALA A 127 -15.80 11.14 -8.42
C ALA A 127 -16.62 12.33 -7.88
N ILE A 128 -15.96 13.43 -7.49
CA ILE A 128 -16.63 14.66 -7.06
C ILE A 128 -17.33 15.35 -8.24
N ARG A 129 -16.70 15.38 -9.42
CA ARG A 129 -17.22 16.09 -10.60
C ARG A 129 -18.28 15.30 -11.37
N ILE A 130 -18.18 13.96 -11.39
CA ILE A 130 -19.03 13.09 -12.23
C ILE A 130 -20.00 12.32 -11.33
N LYS A 131 -21.28 12.67 -11.40
CA LYS A 131 -22.34 12.02 -10.63
C LYS A 131 -22.56 10.57 -11.08
N GLY A 132 -22.92 9.71 -10.14
CA GLY A 132 -23.21 8.29 -10.39
C GLY A 132 -22.00 7.36 -10.28
N VAL A 133 -20.83 7.87 -9.90
CA VAL A 133 -19.67 7.05 -9.54
C VAL A 133 -19.85 6.51 -8.12
N ASN A 134 -19.81 5.19 -7.96
CA ASN A 134 -19.66 4.56 -6.65
C ASN A 134 -18.20 4.72 -6.21
N TYR A 135 -17.95 5.73 -5.36
CA TYR A 135 -16.61 6.07 -4.88
C TYR A 135 -15.97 4.95 -4.05
N PRO A 136 -16.66 4.30 -3.08
CA PRO A 136 -16.11 3.14 -2.38
C PRO A 136 -15.59 2.05 -3.31
N PHE A 137 -16.30 1.76 -4.40
CA PHE A 137 -15.84 0.78 -5.39
C PHE A 137 -14.67 1.28 -6.23
N LEU A 138 -14.54 2.60 -6.46
CA LEU A 138 -13.46 3.18 -7.24
C LEU A 138 -12.11 3.15 -6.52
N VAL A 139 -12.13 3.22 -5.18
CA VAL A 139 -10.93 3.25 -4.31
C VAL A 139 -10.69 1.93 -3.56
N ALA A 140 -11.46 0.90 -3.89
CA ALA A 140 -11.35 -0.44 -3.32
C ALA A 140 -10.08 -1.16 -3.77
#